data_AF-A0A437K7B3-F1
#
_entry.id   AF-A0A437K7B3-F1
#
_cell.length_a   1.000
_cell.length_b   1.000
_cell.length_c   1.000
_cell.angle_alpha   90.00
_cell.angle_beta   90.00
_cell.angle_gamma   90.00
#
_symmetry.space_group_name_H-M   'P 1'
#
loop_
_entity.id
_entity.type
_entity.pdbx_description
1 polymer ?
#
loop_
_entity_poly.entity_id
_entity_poly.type
_entity_poly.pdbx_seq_one_letter_code
_entity_poly.pdbx_strand_id
1 'polypeptide(L)'
;MSITFFTQKNMYRIEPYCIYMDGHQIASGKTTIINILQDENALIEIESGELLTYLHTEQVRIVNPRDERYKGRATERKHYIVSFFVQFADQKLIKEIEVLAMEENHARNLVQERFKGLGISVNIAKLRSIIN
;
A
#
# COMPACT_ATOMS: atom_id res chain seq x y z
N MET A 1 -19.18 -9.00 -2.83
CA MET A 1 -18.70 -7.66 -3.23
C MET A 1 -17.46 -7.86 -4.08
N SER A 2 -17.35 -7.20 -5.23
CA SER A 2 -16.15 -7.25 -6.08
C SER A 2 -15.31 -5.99 -5.87
N ILE A 3 -13.99 -6.13 -5.96
CA ILE A 3 -13.03 -5.02 -5.87
C ILE A 3 -12.29 -4.95 -7.19
N THR A 4 -12.17 -3.75 -7.76
CA THR A 4 -11.42 -3.51 -9.00
C THR A 4 -10.32 -2.50 -8.74
N PHE A 5 -9.11 -2.79 -9.20
CA PHE A 5 -7.98 -1.88 -9.14
C PHE A 5 -7.12 -2.00 -10.39
N PHE A 6 -6.32 -0.98 -10.64
CA PHE A 6 -5.48 -0.86 -11.82
C PHE A 6 -4.03 -0.69 -11.38
N THR A 7 -3.13 -1.40 -12.05
CA THR A 7 -1.67 -1.20 -11.95
C THR A 7 -1.18 -0.43 -13.18
N GLN A 8 0.14 -0.30 -13.36
CA GLN A 8 0.68 0.26 -14.61
C GLN A 8 0.43 -0.64 -15.82
N LYS A 9 0.32 -1.95 -15.62
CA LYS A 9 0.22 -2.95 -16.69
C LYS A 9 -1.17 -3.50 -16.88
N ASN A 10 -1.83 -3.88 -15.79
CA ASN A 10 -3.05 -4.68 -15.83
C ASN A 10 -4.17 -4.08 -14.98
N MET A 11 -5.41 -4.37 -15.38
CA MET A 11 -6.60 -4.24 -14.56
C MET A 11 -6.86 -5.54 -13.81
N TYR A 12 -7.09 -5.45 -12.50
CA TYR A 12 -7.46 -6.59 -11.67
C TYR A 12 -8.89 -6.46 -11.16
N ARG A 13 -9.63 -7.57 -11.19
CA ARG A 13 -10.94 -7.70 -10.55
C ARG A 13 -10.92 -8.88 -9.60
N ILE A 14 -11.20 -8.64 -8.32
CA ILE A 14 -11.28 -9.66 -7.28
C ILE A 14 -12.74 -9.90 -6.93
N GLU A 15 -13.14 -11.16 -6.98
CA GLU A 15 -14.41 -11.69 -6.53
C GLU A 15 -14.14 -12.74 -5.43
N PRO A 16 -15.12 -13.07 -4.56
CA PRO A 16 -14.88 -13.91 -3.36
C PRO A 16 -14.18 -15.26 -3.60
N TYR A 17 -14.24 -15.79 -4.83
CA TYR A 17 -13.66 -17.07 -5.20
C TYR A 17 -12.83 -17.05 -6.49
N CYS A 18 -12.55 -15.86 -7.04
CA CYS A 18 -11.93 -15.74 -8.35
C CYS A 18 -11.18 -14.41 -8.50
N ILE A 19 -10.05 -14.45 -9.20
CA ILE A 19 -9.30 -13.25 -9.57
C ILE A 19 -9.15 -13.20 -11.08
N TYR A 20 -9.48 -12.05 -11.64
CA TYR A 20 -9.33 -11.75 -13.06
C TYR A 20 -8.23 -10.69 -13.26
N MET A 21 -7.43 -10.87 -14.30
CA MET A 21 -6.46 -9.91 -14.81
C MET A 21 -6.80 -9.65 -16.28
N ASP A 22 -7.07 -8.38 -16.62
CA ASP A 22 -7.48 -7.95 -17.96
C ASP A 22 -8.66 -8.74 -18.54
N GLY A 23 -9.59 -9.14 -17.66
CA GLY A 23 -10.78 -9.91 -18.02
C GLY A 23 -10.56 -11.44 -18.06
N HIS A 24 -9.32 -11.92 -17.94
CA HIS A 24 -9.01 -13.34 -17.89
C HIS A 24 -8.88 -13.83 -16.46
N GLN A 25 -9.49 -14.97 -16.13
CA GLN A 25 -9.32 -15.60 -14.84
C GLN A 25 -7.87 -16.09 -14.68
N ILE A 26 -7.18 -15.60 -13.64
CA ILE A 26 -5.80 -15.99 -13.33
C ILE A 26 -5.69 -16.85 -12.08
N ALA A 27 -6.71 -16.85 -11.21
CA ALA A 27 -6.77 -17.69 -10.03
C ALA A 27 -8.21 -17.98 -9.61
N SER A 28 -8.42 -19.14 -8.99
CA SER A 28 -9.67 -19.55 -8.34
C SER A 28 -9.39 -20.09 -6.96
N GLY A 29 -10.30 -19.85 -6.02
CA GLY A 29 -10.14 -20.21 -4.62
C GLY A 29 -10.64 -19.07 -3.73
N LYS A 30 -10.90 -19.36 -2.46
CA LYS A 30 -11.34 -18.37 -1.48
C LYS A 30 -10.29 -17.26 -1.37
N THR A 31 -10.70 -16.03 -1.65
CA THR A 31 -9.78 -14.88 -1.71
C THR A 31 -9.82 -14.09 -0.40
N THR A 32 -8.66 -13.86 0.21
CA THR A 32 -8.48 -12.93 1.32
C THR A 32 -7.62 -11.76 0.87
N ILE A 33 -8.17 -10.55 0.88
CA ILE A 33 -7.41 -9.34 0.52
C ILE A 33 -6.61 -8.90 1.74
N ILE A 34 -5.28 -8.93 1.68
CA ILE A 34 -4.42 -8.47 2.76
C ILE A 34 -4.13 -6.97 2.61
N ASN A 35 -3.70 -6.55 1.42
CA ASN A 35 -3.39 -5.15 1.12
C ASN A 35 -3.83 -4.78 -0.31
N ILE A 36 -4.63 -3.74 -0.46
CA ILE A 36 -4.86 -3.03 -1.73
C ILE A 36 -4.95 -1.56 -1.38
N LEU A 37 -3.87 -0.83 -1.68
CA LEU A 37 -3.72 0.58 -1.39
C LEU A 37 -3.14 1.26 -2.62
N GLN A 38 -3.73 2.38 -3.04
CA GLN A 38 -3.16 3.22 -4.08
C GLN A 38 -1.70 3.60 -3.74
N ASP A 39 -0.85 3.56 -4.76
CA ASP A 39 0.59 3.82 -4.71
C ASP A 39 1.40 2.79 -3.89
N GLU A 40 0.84 1.63 -3.60
CA GLU A 40 1.54 0.47 -3.01
C GLU A 40 1.28 -0.81 -3.81
N ASN A 41 2.09 -1.84 -3.60
CA ASN A 41 1.85 -3.15 -4.20
C ASN A 41 0.67 -3.84 -3.50
N ALA A 42 -0.26 -4.43 -4.27
CA ALA A 42 -1.30 -5.25 -3.67
C ALA A 42 -0.77 -6.63 -3.26
N LEU A 43 -1.33 -7.16 -2.17
CA LEU A 43 -1.11 -8.50 -1.65
C LEU A 43 -2.45 -9.18 -1.39
N ILE A 44 -2.68 -10.28 -2.08
CA ILE A 44 -3.92 -11.06 -2.00
C ILE A 44 -3.56 -12.51 -1.75
N GLU A 45 -4.25 -13.13 -0.79
CA GLU A 45 -4.14 -14.54 -0.47
C GLU A 45 -5.27 -15.31 -1.14
N ILE A 46 -4.96 -16.49 -1.67
CA ILE A 46 -5.89 -17.36 -2.40
C ILE A 46 -5.76 -18.77 -1.82
N GLU A 47 -6.85 -19.29 -1.26
CA GLU A 47 -6.97 -20.63 -0.71
C GLU A 47 -7.77 -21.52 -1.66
N SER A 48 -7.14 -22.56 -2.22
CA SER A 48 -7.77 -23.50 -3.16
C SER A 48 -7.53 -24.94 -2.72
N GLY A 49 -8.50 -25.52 -2.00
CA GLY A 49 -8.33 -26.82 -1.36
C GLY A 49 -7.28 -26.73 -0.26
N GLU A 50 -6.20 -27.50 -0.38
CA GLU A 50 -5.08 -27.49 0.58
C GLU A 50 -3.96 -26.51 0.18
N LEU A 51 -4.07 -25.85 -0.99
CA LEU A 51 -3.04 -24.95 -1.51
C LEU A 51 -3.31 -23.51 -1.09
N LEU A 52 -2.29 -22.85 -0.51
CA LEU A 52 -2.28 -21.43 -0.20
C LEU A 52 -1.31 -20.69 -1.12
N THR A 53 -1.81 -19.72 -1.90
CA THR A 53 -1.02 -18.92 -2.85
C THR A 53 -1.15 -17.43 -2.56
N TYR A 54 -0.09 -16.67 -2.77
CA TYR A 54 -0.08 -15.22 -2.64
C TYR A 54 0.11 -14.56 -4.01
N LEU A 55 -0.82 -13.68 -4.38
CA LEU A 55 -0.69 -12.81 -5.53
C LEU A 55 -0.10 -11.47 -5.08
N HIS A 56 1.14 -11.23 -5.52
CA HIS A 56 1.79 -9.92 -5.45
C HIS A 56 1.61 -9.22 -6.79
N THR A 57 1.22 -7.95 -6.74
CA THR A 57 1.11 -7.12 -7.94
C THR A 57 2.16 -6.01 -7.93
N GLU A 58 2.29 -5.34 -9.06
CA GLU A 58 2.96 -4.04 -9.11
C GLU A 58 2.17 -2.98 -8.34
N GLN A 59 2.71 -1.77 -8.30
CA GLN A 59 2.08 -0.65 -7.62
C GLN A 59 0.66 -0.40 -8.18
N VAL A 60 -0.33 -0.40 -7.29
CA VAL A 60 -1.71 -0.01 -7.59
C VAL A 60 -1.71 1.47 -7.93
N ARG A 61 -2.15 1.84 -9.12
CA ARG A 61 -2.25 3.23 -9.57
C ARG A 61 -3.61 3.82 -9.30
N ILE A 62 -4.66 3.00 -9.38
CA ILE A 62 -6.05 3.43 -9.18
C ILE A 62 -6.80 2.32 -8.44
N VAL A 63 -7.47 2.68 -7.35
CA VAL A 63 -8.46 1.87 -6.65
C VAL A 63 -9.50 2.81 -6.05
N ASN A 64 -10.75 2.36 -5.92
CA ASN A 64 -11.75 3.17 -5.23
C ASN A 64 -11.39 3.27 -3.73
N PRO A 65 -11.35 4.46 -3.12
CA PRO A 65 -11.02 4.62 -1.70
C PRO A 65 -11.81 3.70 -0.75
N ARG A 66 -13.09 3.44 -1.03
CA ARG A 66 -13.92 2.55 -0.20
C ARG A 66 -13.50 1.07 -0.25
N ASP A 67 -12.79 0.72 -1.31
CA ASP A 67 -12.33 -0.64 -1.61
C ASP A 67 -10.87 -0.83 -1.16
N GLU A 68 -10.21 0.23 -0.67
CA GLU A 68 -8.90 0.12 -0.04
C GLU A 68 -8.96 -0.79 1.19
N ARG A 69 -7.94 -1.63 1.31
CA ARG A 69 -7.79 -2.58 2.41
C ARG A 69 -6.36 -2.53 2.90
N TYR A 70 -6.20 -2.41 4.22
CA TYR A 70 -4.90 -2.50 4.88
C TYR A 70 -5.00 -3.52 6.01
N LYS A 71 -4.08 -4.50 6.01
CA LYS A 71 -4.09 -5.63 6.95
C LYS A 71 -5.46 -6.34 7.02
N GLY A 72 -6.10 -6.50 5.86
CA GLY A 72 -7.40 -7.16 5.72
C GLY A 72 -8.63 -6.37 6.15
N ARG A 73 -8.49 -5.09 6.52
CA ARG A 73 -9.62 -4.27 6.99
C ARG A 73 -9.90 -3.11 6.04
N ALA A 74 -11.18 -2.76 5.91
CA ALA A 74 -11.58 -1.49 5.33
C ALA A 74 -10.96 -0.35 6.15
N THR A 75 -10.45 0.66 5.46
CA THR A 75 -9.66 1.71 6.09
C THR A 75 -9.79 3.00 5.30
N GLU A 76 -9.40 4.11 5.90
CA GLU A 76 -9.43 5.44 5.29
C GLU A 76 -8.06 6.09 5.46
N ARG A 77 -7.61 6.75 4.38
CA ARG A 77 -6.39 7.56 4.39
C ARG A 77 -6.54 8.74 5.35
N LYS A 78 -5.52 8.99 6.16
CA LYS A 78 -5.38 10.22 6.95
C LYS A 78 -4.10 10.94 6.55
N HIS A 79 -4.12 12.26 6.66
CA HIS A 79 -2.97 13.10 6.40
C HIS A 79 -2.03 13.10 7.61
N TYR A 80 -0.76 12.80 7.38
CA TYR A 80 0.30 12.83 8.38
C TYR A 80 1.41 13.78 7.94
N ILE A 81 1.85 14.65 8.84
CA ILE A 81 3.10 15.39 8.67
C ILE A 81 4.19 14.59 9.38
N VAL A 82 5.17 14.15 8.61
CA VAL A 82 6.33 13.41 9.09
C VAL A 82 7.55 14.31 9.01
N SER A 83 8.10 14.67 10.16
CA SER A 83 9.37 15.39 10.29
C SER A 83 10.50 14.38 10.45
N PHE A 84 11.54 14.46 9.63
CA PHE A 84 12.66 13.52 9.63
C PHE A 84 13.99 14.22 9.37
N PHE A 85 15.06 13.59 9.85
CA PHE A 85 16.42 14.02 9.59
C PHE A 85 16.95 13.33 8.34
N VAL A 86 17.52 14.12 7.44
CA VAL A 86 18.31 13.63 6.32
C VAL A 86 19.77 14.00 6.55
N GLN A 87 20.66 13.02 6.42
CA GLN A 87 22.10 13.26 6.47
C GLN A 87 22.67 13.26 5.05
N PHE A 88 23.21 14.40 4.64
CA PHE A 88 23.97 14.54 3.39
C PHE A 88 25.37 15.02 3.76
N ALA A 89 26.39 14.20 3.49
CA ALA A 89 27.76 14.43 3.93
C ALA A 89 27.80 14.78 5.44
N ASP A 90 28.17 16.03 5.77
CA ASP A 90 28.32 16.53 7.13
C ASP A 90 27.13 17.38 7.64
N GLN A 91 26.07 17.51 6.85
CA GLN A 91 24.90 18.31 7.21
C GLN A 91 23.72 17.42 7.61
N LYS A 92 23.14 17.69 8.79
CA LYS A 92 21.85 17.14 9.23
C LYS A 92 20.77 18.17 8.95
N LEU A 93 19.89 17.88 8.01
CA LEU A 93 18.76 18.72 7.66
C LEU A 93 17.47 18.12 8.20
N ILE A 94 16.63 18.94 8.82
CA ILE A 94 15.25 18.56 9.16
C ILE A 94 14.38 18.85 7.93
N LYS A 95 13.61 17.86 7.51
CA LYS A 95 12.59 17.99 6.48
C LYS A 95 11.25 17.55 7.05
N GLU A 96 10.18 18.18 6.55
CA GLU A 96 8.82 17.72 6.79
C GLU A 96 8.24 17.27 5.45
N ILE A 97 7.47 16.18 5.46
CA ILE A 97 6.71 15.73 4.32
C ILE A 97 5.30 15.36 4.77
N GLU A 98 4.33 15.70 3.93
CA GLU A 98 2.97 15.25 4.09
C GLU A 98 2.79 13.91 3.38
N VAL A 99 2.21 12.93 4.08
CA VAL A 99 1.88 11.62 3.53
C VAL A 99 0.45 11.22 3.89
N LEU A 100 -0.23 10.60 2.95
CA LEU A 100 -1.51 9.94 3.19
C LEU A 100 -1.26 8.49 3.60
N ALA A 101 -1.62 8.14 4.83
CA ALA A 101 -1.41 6.79 5.35
C ALA A 101 -2.60 6.33 6.20
N MET A 102 -2.64 5.03 6.52
CA MET A 102 -3.72 4.43 7.31
C MET A 102 -3.52 4.60 8.82
N GLU A 103 -2.26 4.57 9.25
CA GLU A 103 -1.84 4.69 10.64
C GLU A 103 -0.44 5.29 10.70
N GLU A 104 0.00 5.72 11.88
CA GLU A 104 1.30 6.35 12.06
C GLU A 104 2.47 5.46 11.61
N ASN A 105 2.42 4.17 11.93
CA ASN A 105 3.44 3.21 11.50
C ASN A 105 3.50 3.08 9.98
N HIS A 106 2.34 3.10 9.32
CA HIS A 106 2.27 3.09 7.87
C HIS A 106 2.89 4.38 7.29
N ALA A 107 2.56 5.55 7.83
CA ALA A 107 3.18 6.82 7.42
C ALA A 107 4.71 6.81 7.58
N ARG A 108 5.24 6.24 8.68
CA ARG A 108 6.70 6.09 8.88
C ARG A 108 7.33 5.22 7.79
N ASN A 109 6.73 4.06 7.52
CA ASN A 109 7.23 3.12 6.52
C ASN A 109 7.24 3.75 5.13
N LEU A 110 6.17 4.44 4.72
CA LEU A 110 6.10 5.14 3.43
C LEU A 110 7.23 6.16 3.24
N VAL A 111 7.54 6.93 4.29
CA VAL A 111 8.64 7.89 4.24
C VAL A 111 9.98 7.17 4.15
N GLN A 112 10.21 6.15 4.99
CA GLN A 112 11.45 5.38 4.96
C GLN A 112 11.70 4.71 3.60
N GLU A 113 10.68 4.08 3.01
CA GLU A 113 10.80 3.42 1.71
C GLU A 113 11.07 4.41 0.57
N ARG A 114 10.39 5.56 0.58
CA ARG A 114 10.59 6.63 -0.42
C ARG A 114 12.05 7.11 -0.45
N PHE A 115 12.68 7.29 0.71
CA PHE A 115 14.07 7.74 0.78
C PHE A 115 15.08 6.61 0.63
N LYS A 116 14.75 5.39 1.05
CA LYS A 116 15.56 4.19 0.79
C LYS A 116 15.77 3.96 -0.70
N GLY A 117 14.74 4.18 -1.53
CA GLY A 117 14.85 4.11 -3.00
C GLY A 117 15.82 5.12 -3.61
N LEU A 118 16.14 6.20 -2.88
CA LEU A 118 17.12 7.23 -3.27
C LEU A 118 18.51 6.98 -2.65
N GLY A 119 18.70 5.88 -1.93
CA GLY A 119 19.94 5.61 -1.18
C GLY A 119 20.12 6.49 0.05
N ILE A 120 19.06 7.14 0.53
CA ILE A 120 19.10 8.09 1.64
C ILE A 120 18.52 7.43 2.89
N SER A 121 19.32 7.39 3.97
CA SER A 121 18.83 6.99 5.29
C SER A 121 18.12 8.15 5.98
N VAL A 122 16.93 7.89 6.51
CA VAL A 122 16.11 8.90 7.22
C VAL A 122 15.78 8.43 8.62
N ASN A 123 15.93 9.35 9.59
CA ASN A 123 15.50 9.12 10.97
C ASN A 123 14.27 9.98 11.26
N ILE A 124 13.14 9.33 11.55
CA ILE A 124 11.89 10.04 11.86
C ILE A 124 12.02 10.73 13.21
N ALA A 125 11.87 12.05 13.22
CA ALA A 125 11.99 12.90 14.41
C ALA A 125 10.65 13.11 15.11
N LYS A 126 9.59 13.37 14.32
CA LYS A 126 8.24 13.64 14.82
C LYS A 126 7.23 13.22 13.78
N LEU A 127 6.08 12.77 14.25
CA LEU A 127 4.93 12.46 13.41
C LEU A 127 3.70 13.08 14.07
N ARG A 128 2.88 13.78 13.28
CA ARG A 128 1.60 14.32 13.74
C ARG A 128 0.52 14.06 12.69
N SER A 129 -0.63 13.55 13.14
CA SER A 129 -1.83 13.51 12.30
C SER A 129 -2.34 14.93 12.10
N ILE A 130 -2.72 15.28 10.88
CA ILE A 130 -3.53 16.47 10.63
C ILE A 130 -4.97 16.04 10.91
N ILE A 131 -5.54 16.54 12.00
CA ILE A 131 -6.98 16.40 12.27
C ILE A 131 -7.61 17.64 11.65
N ASN A 132 -8.45 17.44 10.63
CA ASN A 132 -9.34 18.49 10.13
C ASN A 132 -10.49 18.70 11.12
#